data_AF-A0A6L7U3R7-F1
#
_entry.id   AF-A0A6L7U3R7-F1
#
_cell.length_a   1.000
_cell.length_b   1.000
_cell.length_c   1.000
_cell.angle_alpha   90.00
_cell.angle_beta   90.00
_cell.angle_gamma   90.00
#
_symmetry.space_group_name_H-M   'P 1'
#
loop_
_entity.id
_entity.type
_entity.pdbx_description
1 polymer ?
#
loop_
_entity_poly.entity_id
_entity_poly.type
_entity_poly.pdbx_seq_one_letter_code
_entity_poly.pdbx_strand_id
1 'polypeptide(L)'
;MHRDWFIDGANVFVEIYTDRIEVVSPGSLPQGLQLTDLGSRSIRRNALIADLLHHIDFIEKAGTGIRRIRNEVRAQGSPEPKFEANGFFTVTFRPNPEVRASGDVRSMHDATTEDTMEVTTEATMEVTKAARLLQAITSEMGAMTRQELQSLLGLKNDEYFRKAYLLPALRAGLIEMTIPDKPRSQNQRYRPTPEGRDSTDGRSVYDATMEVTTEATMEVTKAARLLQAITSEMGAMTRQELQSLLGLKNDEYFRKAYLLPALRAGLIEMTIPDKPRSQNQRYRPTPEGRDVLRRTSESQ
;
A
#
# COMPACT_ATOMS: atom_id res chain seq x y z
N MET A 1 15.10 14.14 -7.06
CA MET A 1 15.78 15.44 -7.32
C MET A 1 15.34 16.56 -6.37
N HIS A 2 14.05 16.90 -6.25
CA HIS A 2 13.60 18.08 -5.46
C HIS A 2 13.19 17.79 -4.01
N ARG A 3 13.20 16.52 -3.62
CA ARG A 3 12.95 16.03 -2.25
C ARG A 3 13.81 16.78 -1.23
N ASP A 4 13.24 17.09 -0.07
CA ASP A 4 14.04 17.52 1.08
C ASP A 4 14.69 16.30 1.76
N TRP A 5 16.00 16.17 1.61
CA TRP A 5 16.76 15.04 2.14
C TRP A 5 17.20 15.23 3.59
N PHE A 6 16.98 16.41 4.18
CA PHE A 6 17.27 16.66 5.60
C PHE A 6 16.14 16.20 6.53
N ILE A 7 15.00 15.78 5.98
CA ILE A 7 13.90 15.20 6.75
C ILE A 7 14.12 13.69 6.87
N ASP A 8 14.83 13.30 7.92
CA ASP A 8 15.13 11.90 8.22
C ASP A 8 13.85 11.09 8.45
N GLY A 9 13.82 9.87 7.92
CA GLY A 9 12.69 8.93 8.06
C GLY A 9 11.44 9.24 7.22
N ALA A 10 11.36 10.37 6.52
CA ALA A 10 10.26 10.62 5.58
C ALA A 10 10.54 9.97 4.22
N ASN A 11 9.55 9.39 3.53
CA ASN A 11 9.74 8.77 2.20
C ASN A 11 8.95 9.51 1.12
N VAL A 12 9.33 9.32 -0.15
CA VAL A 12 8.46 9.72 -1.27
C VAL A 12 7.43 8.61 -1.42
N PHE A 13 6.14 8.97 -1.35
CA PHE A 13 5.05 8.03 -1.54
C PHE A 13 4.46 8.20 -2.93
N VAL A 14 4.10 7.08 -3.55
CA VAL A 14 3.28 7.03 -4.75
C VAL A 14 2.04 6.23 -4.37
N GLU A 15 0.93 6.92 -4.26
CA GLU A 15 -0.35 6.37 -3.84
C GLU A 15 -1.26 6.28 -5.07
N ILE A 16 -1.85 5.11 -5.30
CA ILE A 16 -2.72 4.85 -6.45
C ILE A 16 -4.12 4.61 -5.91
N TYR A 17 -5.06 5.43 -6.37
CA TYR A 17 -6.47 5.35 -6.05
C TYR A 17 -7.27 5.03 -7.32
N THR A 18 -8.52 4.59 -7.14
CA THR A 18 -9.45 4.31 -8.25
C THR A 18 -9.60 5.50 -9.20
N ASP A 19 -9.51 6.74 -8.69
CA ASP A 19 -9.76 7.96 -9.46
C ASP A 19 -8.53 8.85 -9.67
N ARG A 20 -7.37 8.53 -9.08
CA ARG A 20 -6.18 9.40 -9.13
C ARG A 20 -4.90 8.70 -8.71
N ILE A 21 -3.77 9.29 -9.08
CA ILE A 21 -2.45 8.95 -8.55
C ILE A 21 -1.92 10.15 -7.78
N GLU A 22 -1.46 9.95 -6.55
CA GLU A 22 -0.82 10.97 -5.74
C GLU A 22 0.67 10.67 -5.55
N VAL A 23 1.53 11.64 -5.82
CA VAL A 23 2.96 11.57 -5.54
C VAL A 23 3.26 12.57 -4.43
N VAL A 24 3.67 12.07 -3.27
CA VAL A 24 3.91 12.86 -2.05
C VAL A 24 5.39 12.85 -1.74
N SER A 25 6.04 14.01 -1.78
CA SER A 25 7.46 14.17 -1.45
C SER A 25 7.62 14.96 -0.15
N PRO A 26 8.57 14.59 0.73
CA PRO A 26 8.86 15.37 1.91
C PRO A 26 9.50 16.70 1.58
N GLY A 27 9.13 17.68 2.41
CA GLY A 27 9.49 19.08 2.29
C GLY A 27 8.50 19.87 1.44
N SER A 28 8.32 21.15 1.79
CA SER A 28 7.50 22.09 1.00
C SER A 28 8.30 22.65 -0.19
N LEU A 29 7.78 23.68 -0.87
CA LEU A 29 8.52 24.42 -1.89
C LEU A 29 9.77 25.10 -1.29
N PRO A 30 10.88 25.22 -2.06
CA PRO A 30 12.03 26.02 -1.64
C PRO A 30 11.64 27.47 -1.34
N GLN A 31 12.37 28.11 -0.42
CA GLN A 31 12.14 29.51 -0.06
C GLN A 31 12.19 30.41 -1.32
N GLY A 32 11.19 31.27 -1.47
CA GLY A 32 11.05 32.17 -2.62
C GLY A 32 10.38 31.59 -3.86
N LEU A 33 9.93 30.33 -3.83
CA LEU A 33 9.12 29.71 -4.88
C LEU A 33 7.67 29.53 -4.43
N GLN A 34 6.72 30.04 -5.21
CA GLN A 34 5.30 29.82 -4.97
C GLN A 34 4.72 28.76 -5.91
N LEU A 35 3.56 28.21 -5.55
CA LEU A 35 2.82 27.25 -6.39
C LEU A 35 2.51 27.83 -7.78
N THR A 36 2.24 29.13 -7.87
CA THR A 36 1.99 29.86 -9.12
C THR A 36 3.21 29.96 -10.04
N ASP A 37 4.42 29.84 -9.48
CA ASP A 37 5.68 29.88 -10.24
C ASP A 37 6.04 28.51 -10.85
N LEU A 38 5.33 27.44 -10.49
CA LEU A 38 5.61 26.09 -10.95
C LEU A 38 5.42 25.98 -12.46
N GLY A 39 6.48 25.54 -13.15
CA GLY A 39 6.52 25.38 -14.61
C GLY A 39 7.05 26.59 -15.38
N SER A 40 7.32 27.71 -14.70
CA SER A 40 8.02 28.87 -15.27
C SER A 40 9.36 29.14 -14.58
N ARG A 41 9.44 28.91 -13.26
CA ARG A 41 10.65 29.05 -12.46
C ARG A 41 11.03 27.72 -11.81
N SER A 42 12.33 27.53 -11.58
CA SER A 42 12.86 26.34 -10.94
C SER A 42 13.98 26.70 -9.99
N ILE A 43 13.85 26.25 -8.75
CA ILE A 43 14.90 26.36 -7.73
C ILE A 43 15.42 24.95 -7.45
N ARG A 44 16.73 24.75 -7.65
CA ARG A 44 17.41 23.47 -7.38
C ARG A 44 17.73 23.38 -5.88
N ARG A 45 16.88 22.69 -5.11
CA ARG A 45 17.14 22.37 -3.69
C ARG A 45 18.42 21.53 -3.53
N ASN A 46 18.60 20.54 -4.40
CA ASN A 46 19.74 19.62 -4.36
C ASN A 46 20.57 19.75 -5.65
N ALA A 47 21.47 20.75 -5.70
CA ALA A 47 22.25 21.06 -6.90
C ALA A 47 23.10 19.86 -7.38
N LEU A 48 23.83 19.20 -6.47
CA LEU A 48 24.67 18.04 -6.80
C LEU A 48 23.87 16.88 -7.40
N ILE A 49 22.69 16.59 -6.85
CA ILE A 49 21.81 15.54 -7.38
C ILE A 49 21.27 15.93 -8.75
N ALA A 50 20.87 17.19 -8.93
CA ALA A 50 20.39 17.68 -10.21
C ALA A 50 21.49 17.62 -11.29
N ASP A 51 22.72 18.01 -10.96
CA ASP A 51 23.86 18.00 -11.88
C ASP A 51 24.23 16.56 -12.27
N LEU A 52 24.25 15.63 -11.30
CA LEU A 52 24.47 14.21 -11.57
C LEU A 52 23.41 13.65 -12.53
N LEU A 53 22.12 13.88 -12.25
CA LEU A 53 21.03 13.37 -13.07
C LEU A 53 21.04 13.97 -14.49
N HIS A 54 21.52 15.20 -14.64
CA HIS A 54 21.70 15.82 -15.95
C HIS A 54 22.88 15.21 -16.70
N HIS A 55 24.01 14.95 -16.03
CA HIS A 55 25.19 14.35 -16.66
C HIS A 55 24.98 12.92 -17.17
N ILE A 56 24.02 12.18 -16.59
CA ILE A 56 23.65 10.84 -17.04
C ILE A 56 22.45 10.84 -18.01
N ASP A 57 22.08 12.01 -18.55
CA ASP A 57 20.94 12.21 -19.46
C ASP A 57 19.58 11.73 -18.92
N PHE A 58 19.46 11.59 -17.59
CA PHE A 58 18.19 11.23 -16.95
C PHE A 58 17.23 12.42 -16.88
N ILE A 59 17.76 13.65 -16.92
CA ILE A 59 16.98 14.88 -17.02
C ILE A 59 17.57 15.81 -18.09
N GLU A 60 16.72 16.48 -18.86
CA GLU A 60 17.18 17.31 -19.98
C GLU A 60 17.52 18.76 -19.59
N LYS A 61 16.65 19.44 -18.81
CA LYS A 61 16.84 20.84 -18.37
C LYS A 61 16.10 21.10 -17.06
N ALA A 62 16.75 21.75 -16.09
CA ALA A 62 16.09 22.15 -14.85
C ALA A 62 14.97 23.15 -15.13
N GLY A 63 13.73 22.81 -14.73
CA GLY A 63 12.57 23.72 -14.79
C GLY A 63 11.59 23.53 -15.93
N THR A 64 11.84 22.63 -16.90
CA THR A 64 10.86 22.32 -17.95
C THR A 64 9.92 21.17 -17.58
N GLY A 65 10.27 20.37 -16.56
CA GLY A 65 9.55 19.15 -16.18
C GLY A 65 8.05 19.36 -15.92
N ILE A 66 7.69 20.34 -15.09
CA ILE A 66 6.26 20.62 -14.78
C ILE A 66 5.50 21.08 -16.03
N ARG A 67 6.13 21.88 -16.89
CA ARG A 67 5.50 22.30 -18.16
C ARG A 67 5.29 21.12 -19.10
N ARG A 68 6.27 20.21 -19.20
CA ARG A 68 6.15 18.97 -19.99
C ARG A 68 5.03 18.09 -19.45
N ILE A 69 4.99 17.90 -18.13
CA ILE A 69 3.90 17.18 -17.48
C ILE A 69 2.54 17.78 -17.88
N ARG A 70 2.33 19.09 -17.71
CA ARG A 70 1.06 19.72 -18.09
C ARG A 70 0.73 19.55 -19.57
N ASN A 71 1.72 19.66 -20.45
CA ASN A 71 1.54 19.48 -21.88
C ASN A 71 1.14 18.03 -22.22
N GLU A 72 1.78 17.05 -21.60
CA GLU A 72 1.52 15.62 -21.82
C GLU A 72 0.13 15.23 -21.33
N VAL A 73 -0.23 15.67 -20.13
CA VAL A 73 -1.54 15.40 -19.52
C VAL A 73 -2.65 16.03 -20.39
N ARG A 74 -2.43 17.24 -20.90
CA ARG A 74 -3.34 17.91 -21.85
C ARG A 74 -3.43 17.18 -23.19
N ALA A 75 -2.30 16.72 -23.74
CA ALA A 75 -2.27 15.97 -24.99
C ALA A 75 -3.05 14.65 -24.89
N GLN A 76 -3.09 14.05 -23.71
CA GLN A 76 -3.86 12.84 -23.41
C GLN A 76 -5.31 13.10 -23.00
N GLY A 77 -5.78 14.36 -23.04
CA GLY A 77 -7.14 14.74 -22.62
C GLY A 77 -7.41 14.61 -21.12
N SER A 78 -6.36 14.49 -20.30
CA SER A 78 -6.48 14.37 -18.85
C SER A 78 -6.53 15.74 -18.16
N PRO A 79 -7.17 15.85 -16.97
CA PRO A 79 -7.24 17.11 -16.24
C PRO A 79 -5.85 17.57 -15.78
N GLU A 80 -5.62 18.88 -15.68
CA GLU A 80 -4.32 19.37 -15.21
C GLU A 80 -3.98 18.83 -13.80
N PRO A 81 -2.71 18.44 -13.55
CA PRO A 81 -2.31 17.96 -12.25
C PRO A 81 -2.49 19.03 -11.17
N LYS A 82 -3.01 18.62 -10.02
CA LYS A 82 -3.12 19.49 -8.84
C LYS A 82 -1.82 19.44 -8.05
N PHE A 83 -1.32 20.60 -7.63
CA PHE A 83 -0.12 20.73 -6.82
C PHE A 83 -0.49 21.32 -5.46
N GLU A 84 0.03 20.75 -4.37
CA GLU A 84 -0.20 21.23 -3.00
C GLU A 84 1.13 21.23 -2.23
N ALA A 85 1.33 22.21 -1.33
CA ALA A 85 2.59 22.41 -0.61
C ALA A 85 2.33 22.76 0.87
N ASN A 86 1.99 21.76 1.68
CA ASN A 86 1.62 21.91 3.09
C ASN A 86 2.56 21.08 3.98
N GLY A 87 3.84 21.47 4.06
CA GLY A 87 4.90 20.70 4.73
C GLY A 87 5.43 19.53 3.91
N PHE A 88 4.57 18.94 3.07
CA PHE A 88 4.90 18.02 1.98
C PHE A 88 4.51 18.65 0.65
N PHE A 89 5.19 18.24 -0.41
CA PHE A 89 4.85 18.59 -1.78
C PHE A 89 4.10 17.42 -2.42
N THR A 90 2.83 17.64 -2.73
CA THR A 90 1.93 16.63 -3.31
C THR A 90 1.56 17.00 -4.74
N VAL A 91 1.60 16.01 -5.62
CA VAL A 91 1.11 16.10 -7.01
C VAL A 91 0.02 15.07 -7.21
N THR A 92 -1.16 15.50 -7.64
CA THR A 92 -2.29 14.61 -7.94
C THR A 92 -2.57 14.59 -9.43
N PHE A 93 -2.51 13.40 -10.03
CA PHE A 93 -2.87 13.13 -11.41
C PHE A 93 -4.25 12.48 -11.46
N ARG A 94 -5.10 12.92 -12.39
CA ARG A 94 -6.40 12.30 -12.65
C ARG A 94 -6.44 11.72 -14.05
N PRO A 95 -7.13 10.59 -14.27
CA PRO A 95 -7.25 9.99 -15.59
C PRO A 95 -8.12 10.85 -16.51
N ASN A 96 -8.00 10.64 -17.81
CA ASN A 96 -8.83 11.29 -18.81
C ASN A 96 -10.32 10.99 -18.54
N PRO A 97 -11.19 12.01 -18.38
CA PRO A 97 -12.62 11.82 -18.16
C PRO A 97 -13.30 11.03 -19.27
N GLU A 98 -12.87 11.16 -20.52
CA GLU A 98 -13.40 10.39 -21.65
C GLU A 98 -12.93 8.94 -21.60
N VAL A 99 -11.69 8.64 -21.19
CA VAL A 99 -11.24 7.25 -20.95
C VAL A 99 -11.97 6.64 -19.76
N ARG A 100 -12.29 7.45 -18.75
CA ARG A 100 -13.12 7.03 -17.61
C ARG A 100 -14.58 6.79 -18.01
N ALA A 101 -15.15 7.63 -18.88
CA ALA A 101 -16.55 7.53 -19.33
C ALA A 101 -16.76 6.53 -20.48
N SER A 102 -15.79 6.36 -21.37
CA SER A 102 -15.75 5.25 -22.35
C SER A 102 -15.27 3.95 -21.70
N GLY A 103 -14.62 4.08 -20.53
CA GLY A 103 -14.60 3.11 -19.47
C GLY A 103 -16.00 2.55 -19.27
N ASP A 104 -17.07 3.30 -19.04
CA ASP A 104 -18.42 2.74 -18.79
C ASP A 104 -19.04 1.86 -19.91
N VAL A 105 -18.51 1.82 -21.14
CA VAL A 105 -18.96 0.88 -22.20
C VAL A 105 -17.92 -0.22 -22.50
N ARG A 106 -16.70 -0.10 -21.96
CA ARG A 106 -15.67 -1.16 -21.91
C ARG A 106 -15.38 -1.67 -20.47
N SER A 107 -16.09 -1.16 -19.47
CA SER A 107 -16.01 -1.41 -18.03
C SER A 107 -17.02 -2.47 -17.70
N MET A 108 -16.66 -3.70 -18.02
CA MET A 108 -17.14 -4.83 -17.23
C MET A 108 -15.93 -5.68 -16.84
N HIS A 109 -14.81 -5.04 -16.47
CA HIS A 109 -13.56 -5.72 -16.13
C HIS A 109 -12.74 -5.09 -14.98
N ASP A 110 -13.23 -4.08 -14.25
CA ASP A 110 -12.41 -3.47 -13.18
C ASP A 110 -13.19 -2.95 -11.97
N ALA A 111 -14.04 -3.80 -11.39
CA ALA A 111 -14.77 -3.52 -10.16
C ALA A 111 -14.61 -4.66 -9.14
N THR A 112 -13.38 -4.93 -8.70
CA THR A 112 -13.14 -5.83 -7.55
C THR A 112 -12.02 -5.37 -6.62
N THR A 113 -11.52 -4.14 -6.79
CA THR A 113 -10.40 -3.67 -6.00
C THR A 113 -10.82 -3.07 -4.66
N GLU A 114 -12.09 -2.74 -4.43
CA GLU A 114 -12.47 -1.94 -3.25
C GLU A 114 -12.71 -2.78 -1.97
N ASP A 115 -13.30 -3.97 -2.02
CA ASP A 115 -13.69 -4.69 -0.79
C ASP A 115 -12.55 -5.57 -0.19
N THR A 116 -11.54 -5.93 -1.00
CA THR A 116 -10.32 -6.59 -0.49
C THR A 116 -9.22 -5.57 -0.14
N MET A 117 -9.30 -4.35 -0.69
CA MET A 117 -8.43 -3.25 -0.29
C MET A 117 -8.83 -2.65 1.06
N GLU A 118 -10.10 -2.65 1.48
CA GLU A 118 -10.45 -2.09 2.82
C GLU A 118 -9.77 -2.86 3.96
N VAL A 119 -9.79 -4.20 3.95
CA VAL A 119 -9.16 -5.01 5.02
C VAL A 119 -7.62 -4.93 5.00
N THR A 120 -7.01 -4.79 3.81
CA THR A 120 -5.54 -4.71 3.68
C THR A 120 -4.99 -3.29 3.83
N THR A 121 -5.76 -2.25 3.48
CA THR A 121 -5.41 -0.84 3.71
C THR A 121 -5.62 -0.45 5.16
N GLU A 122 -6.66 -0.93 5.85
CA GLU A 122 -6.83 -0.65 7.29
C GLU A 122 -5.72 -1.28 8.14
N ALA A 123 -5.36 -2.55 7.88
CA ALA A 123 -4.28 -3.23 8.60
C ALA A 123 -2.91 -2.56 8.34
N THR A 124 -2.61 -2.18 7.10
CA THR A 124 -1.35 -1.48 6.77
C THR A 124 -1.33 -0.04 7.28
N MET A 125 -2.45 0.67 7.30
CA MET A 125 -2.58 1.99 7.91
C MET A 125 -2.45 1.95 9.43
N GLU A 126 -3.03 0.95 10.12
CA GLU A 126 -2.89 0.79 11.57
C GLU A 126 -1.44 0.47 11.97
N VAL A 127 -0.76 -0.42 11.24
CA VAL A 127 0.66 -0.75 11.45
C VAL A 127 1.56 0.47 11.18
N THR A 128 1.27 1.27 10.15
CA THR A 128 2.03 2.49 9.84
C THR A 128 1.85 3.58 10.91
N LYS A 129 0.65 3.70 11.48
CA LYS A 129 0.34 4.67 12.55
C LYS A 129 0.98 4.26 13.88
N ALA A 130 0.98 2.98 14.21
CA ALA A 130 1.68 2.45 15.38
C ALA A 130 3.20 2.64 15.29
N ALA A 131 3.79 2.41 14.11
CA ALA A 131 5.21 2.64 13.86
C ALA A 131 5.60 4.13 14.03
N ARG A 132 4.78 5.07 13.52
CA ARG A 132 4.98 6.52 13.72
C ARG A 132 4.92 6.91 15.20
N LEU A 133 3.99 6.34 15.96
CA LEU A 133 3.87 6.58 17.40
C LEU A 133 5.08 6.06 18.17
N LEU A 134 5.55 4.87 17.84
CA LEU A 134 6.75 4.28 18.43
C LEU A 134 7.98 5.18 18.21
N GLN A 135 8.21 5.58 16.96
CA GLN A 135 9.33 6.45 16.59
C GLN A 135 9.30 7.79 17.36
N ALA A 136 8.11 8.37 17.51
CA ALA A 136 7.89 9.59 18.30
C ALA A 136 8.29 9.41 19.78
N ILE A 137 7.87 8.32 20.44
CA ILE A 137 8.17 8.09 21.87
C ILE A 137 9.66 7.72 22.09
N THR A 138 10.27 6.97 21.17
CA THR A 138 11.66 6.54 21.31
C THR A 138 12.67 7.66 21.09
N SER A 139 12.37 8.63 20.21
CA SER A 139 13.29 9.71 19.86
C SER A 139 13.48 10.73 20.98
N GLU A 140 12.49 10.89 21.85
CA GLU A 140 12.49 11.87 22.95
C GLU A 140 12.96 11.29 24.31
N MET A 141 13.40 10.03 24.34
CA MET A 141 13.93 9.34 25.53
C MET A 141 13.08 9.54 26.80
N GLY A 142 11.79 9.18 26.77
CA GLY A 142 10.97 9.27 27.97
C GLY A 142 9.53 8.80 27.80
N ALA A 143 8.84 8.57 28.91
CA ALA A 143 7.39 8.41 28.88
C ALA A 143 6.76 9.75 28.48
N MET A 144 5.75 9.76 27.62
CA MET A 144 5.09 10.98 27.14
C MET A 144 3.60 10.97 27.44
N THR A 145 3.01 12.14 27.64
CA THR A 145 1.56 12.30 27.76
C THR A 145 0.88 12.13 26.39
N ARG A 146 -0.44 11.93 26.41
CA ARG A 146 -1.25 11.88 25.19
C ARG A 146 -1.10 13.14 24.33
N GLN A 147 -1.10 14.32 24.98
CA GLN A 147 -1.05 15.62 24.31
C GLN A 147 0.32 15.89 23.67
N GLU A 148 1.40 15.51 24.35
CA GLU A 148 2.76 15.59 23.80
C GLU A 148 2.88 14.72 22.55
N LEU A 149 2.39 13.47 22.60
CA LEU A 149 2.44 12.55 21.46
C LEU A 149 1.62 13.01 20.26
N GLN A 150 0.41 13.48 20.53
CA GLN A 150 -0.45 14.04 19.50
C GLN A 150 0.21 15.24 18.81
N SER A 151 0.80 16.14 19.61
CA SER A 151 1.44 17.36 19.10
C SER A 151 2.71 17.03 18.30
N LEU A 152 3.49 16.07 18.76
CA LEU A 152 4.70 15.61 18.08
C LEU A 152 4.40 15.01 16.69
N LEU A 153 3.25 14.33 16.56
CA LEU A 153 2.76 13.82 15.28
C LEU A 153 2.04 14.86 14.41
N GLY A 154 1.94 16.13 14.87
CA GLY A 154 1.26 17.20 14.14
C GLY A 154 -0.25 17.03 14.02
N LEU A 155 -0.86 16.18 14.86
CA LEU A 155 -2.28 15.85 14.79
C LEU A 155 -3.11 16.85 15.61
N LYS A 156 -4.20 17.36 15.04
CA LYS A 156 -5.08 18.33 15.71
C LYS A 156 -6.28 17.71 16.43
N ASN A 157 -6.68 16.49 16.02
CA ASN A 157 -7.86 15.82 16.55
C ASN A 157 -7.47 14.73 17.57
N ASP A 158 -7.85 14.96 18.83
CA ASP A 158 -7.57 14.08 19.97
C ASP A 158 -8.25 12.72 19.86
N GLU A 159 -9.50 12.68 19.39
CA GLU A 159 -10.26 11.45 19.27
C GLU A 159 -9.74 10.57 18.13
N TYR A 160 -9.36 11.20 17.01
CA TYR A 160 -8.71 10.52 15.89
C TYR A 160 -7.34 9.97 16.31
N PHE A 161 -6.50 10.78 16.97
CA PHE A 161 -5.20 10.34 17.49
C PHE A 161 -5.35 9.12 18.41
N ARG A 162 -6.29 9.19 19.35
CA ARG A 162 -6.55 8.10 20.29
C ARG A 162 -6.95 6.81 19.58
N LYS A 163 -7.91 6.87 18.66
CA LYS A 163 -8.47 5.68 18.00
C LYS A 163 -7.51 5.10 16.95
N ALA A 164 -6.80 5.95 16.22
CA ALA A 164 -6.03 5.52 15.05
C ALA A 164 -4.54 5.29 15.33
N TYR A 165 -3.99 5.81 16.44
CA TYR A 165 -2.55 5.69 16.76
C TYR A 165 -2.34 5.03 18.12
N LEU A 166 -2.92 5.63 19.16
CA LEU A 166 -2.64 5.24 20.55
C LEU A 166 -3.21 3.87 20.92
N LEU A 167 -4.50 3.62 20.65
CA LEU A 167 -5.14 2.34 20.98
C LEU A 167 -4.57 1.17 20.17
N PRO A 168 -4.31 1.27 18.85
CA PRO A 168 -3.66 0.20 18.10
C PRO A 168 -2.29 -0.16 18.65
N ALA A 169 -1.44 0.83 18.97
CA ALA A 169 -0.11 0.58 19.51
C ALA A 169 -0.12 -0.05 20.92
N LEU A 170 -1.10 0.30 21.76
CA LEU A 170 -1.33 -0.36 23.06
C LEU A 170 -1.81 -1.80 22.90
N ARG A 171 -2.76 -2.06 21.98
CA ARG A 171 -3.26 -3.42 21.72
C ARG A 171 -2.17 -4.32 21.15
N ALA A 172 -1.30 -3.75 20.31
CA ALA A 172 -0.16 -4.44 19.73
C ALA A 172 0.99 -4.68 20.73
N GLY A 173 0.89 -4.19 21.98
CA GLY A 173 1.93 -4.39 23.01
C GLY A 173 3.22 -3.58 22.78
N LEU A 174 3.24 -2.69 21.77
CA LEU A 174 4.42 -1.91 21.39
C LEU A 174 4.70 -0.77 22.37
N ILE A 175 3.65 -0.26 23.01
CA ILE A 175 3.73 0.77 24.05
C ILE A 175 2.89 0.35 25.25
N GLU A 176 3.21 0.91 26.41
CA GLU A 176 2.50 0.63 27.65
C GLU A 176 2.14 1.89 28.43
N MET A 177 1.12 1.76 29.26
CA MET A 177 0.69 2.77 30.22
C MET A 177 1.58 2.74 31.46
N THR A 178 2.01 3.92 31.92
CA THR A 178 2.77 4.05 33.18
C THR A 178 1.93 3.87 34.45
N ILE A 179 0.60 4.10 34.38
CA ILE A 179 -0.35 3.90 35.48
C ILE A 179 -1.57 3.06 34.98
N PRO A 180 -1.38 1.76 34.68
CA PRO A 180 -2.41 0.95 34.02
C PRO A 180 -3.73 0.85 34.81
N ASP A 181 -3.67 0.87 36.14
CA ASP A 181 -4.87 0.80 37.00
C ASP A 181 -5.71 2.09 36.98
N LYS A 182 -5.14 3.20 36.50
CA LYS A 182 -5.82 4.51 36.42
C LYS A 182 -5.61 5.12 35.04
N PRO A 183 -6.19 4.53 33.97
CA PRO A 183 -5.96 4.95 32.58
C PRO A 183 -6.48 6.36 32.27
N ARG A 184 -7.36 6.90 33.12
CA ARG A 184 -7.87 8.28 33.04
C ARG A 184 -7.14 9.27 33.96
N SER A 185 -6.06 8.85 34.60
CA SER A 185 -5.22 9.72 35.44
C SER A 185 -4.69 10.89 34.63
N GLN A 186 -4.68 12.09 35.22
CA GLN A 186 -4.05 13.26 34.60
C GLN A 186 -2.53 13.10 34.48
N ASN A 187 -1.93 12.23 35.31
CA ASN A 187 -0.51 11.89 35.29
C ASN A 187 -0.21 10.68 34.39
N GLN A 188 -1.17 10.21 33.58
CA GLN A 188 -0.98 9.07 32.69
C GLN A 188 0.01 9.41 31.58
N ARG A 189 1.07 8.61 31.47
CA ARG A 189 2.07 8.68 30.39
C ARG A 189 2.21 7.33 29.68
N TYR A 190 2.74 7.35 28.47
CA TYR A 190 2.96 6.19 27.60
C TYR A 190 4.44 6.05 27.30
N ARG A 191 4.96 4.83 27.33
CA ARG A 191 6.38 4.54 27.02
C ARG A 191 6.49 3.28 26.16
N PRO A 192 7.60 3.07 25.43
CA PRO A 192 7.78 1.87 24.62
C PRO A 192 8.08 0.68 25.52
N THR A 193 7.52 -0.48 25.17
CA THR A 193 7.87 -1.78 25.77
C THR A 193 9.20 -2.28 25.22
N PRO A 194 9.82 -3.33 25.78
CA PRO A 194 11.00 -3.97 25.19
C PRO A 194 10.77 -4.35 23.71
N GLU A 195 9.62 -4.96 23.41
CA GLU A 195 9.20 -5.33 22.04
C GLU A 195 9.08 -4.11 21.13
N GLY A 196 8.54 -3.00 21.64
CA GLY A 196 8.46 -1.74 20.91
C GLY A 196 9.81 -1.11 20.61
N ARG A 197 10.82 -1.30 21.48
CA ARG A 197 12.18 -0.78 21.28
C ARG A 197 12.96 -1.60 20.26
N ASP A 198 12.86 -2.92 20.33
CA ASP A 198 13.50 -3.82 19.37
C ASP A 198 12.91 -3.62 17.96
N SER A 199 11.63 -3.25 17.89
CA SER A 199 10.94 -2.85 16.67
C SER A 199 11.36 -1.48 16.11
N THR A 200 12.26 -0.74 16.78
CA THR A 200 12.74 0.58 16.30
C THR A 200 14.21 0.59 15.85
N ASP A 201 14.93 -0.53 15.98
CA ASP A 201 16.34 -0.61 15.60
C ASP A 201 16.50 -0.80 14.08
N GLY A 202 16.45 0.33 13.36
CA GLY A 202 17.18 0.69 12.13
C GLY A 202 17.20 -0.20 10.87
N ARG A 203 16.92 -1.50 10.93
CA ARG A 203 17.05 -2.45 9.81
C ARG A 203 15.96 -3.53 9.75
N SER A 204 15.23 -3.82 10.82
CA SER A 204 14.38 -5.04 10.87
C SER A 204 12.90 -4.87 10.53
N VAL A 205 12.33 -3.65 10.56
CA VAL A 205 10.89 -3.47 10.25
C VAL A 205 10.62 -3.50 8.76
N TYR A 206 11.51 -2.95 7.94
CA TYR A 206 11.34 -2.86 6.49
C TYR A 206 11.47 -4.22 5.79
N ASP A 207 12.45 -5.05 6.16
CA ASP A 207 12.63 -6.36 5.52
C ASP A 207 11.51 -7.34 5.92
N ALA A 208 11.15 -7.42 7.21
CA ALA A 208 10.09 -8.32 7.66
C ALA A 208 8.70 -7.90 7.13
N THR A 209 8.41 -6.60 7.01
CA THR A 209 7.11 -6.15 6.48
C THR A 209 7.07 -6.17 4.96
N MET A 210 8.13 -5.83 4.24
CA MET A 210 8.12 -5.94 2.77
C MET A 210 8.03 -7.39 2.32
N GLU A 211 8.73 -8.32 2.98
CA GLU A 211 8.75 -9.75 2.64
C GLU A 211 7.39 -10.40 2.96
N VAL A 212 6.83 -10.18 4.15
CA VAL A 212 5.50 -10.72 4.53
C VAL A 212 4.37 -10.11 3.71
N THR A 213 4.41 -8.80 3.42
CA THR A 213 3.32 -8.13 2.69
C THR A 213 3.36 -8.46 1.20
N THR A 214 4.54 -8.51 0.56
CA THR A 214 4.62 -8.94 -0.86
C THR A 214 4.32 -10.42 -1.04
N GLU A 215 4.72 -11.28 -0.10
CA GLU A 215 4.43 -12.71 -0.14
C GLU A 215 2.93 -12.98 0.04
N ALA A 216 2.28 -12.35 1.04
CA ALA A 216 0.84 -12.49 1.26
C ALA A 216 0.00 -11.95 0.07
N THR A 217 0.38 -10.80 -0.49
CA THR A 217 -0.34 -10.21 -1.64
C THR A 217 -0.16 -11.05 -2.90
N MET A 218 1.03 -11.62 -3.10
CA MET A 218 1.27 -12.58 -4.18
C MET A 218 0.46 -13.87 -3.98
N GLU A 219 0.40 -14.44 -2.77
CA GLU A 219 -0.34 -15.69 -2.52
C GLU A 219 -1.84 -15.54 -2.77
N VAL A 220 -2.43 -14.42 -2.34
CA VAL A 220 -3.86 -14.11 -2.59
C VAL A 220 -4.14 -13.95 -4.09
N THR A 221 -3.27 -13.22 -4.81
CA THR A 221 -3.40 -13.03 -6.26
C THR A 221 -3.29 -14.35 -7.03
N LYS A 222 -2.42 -15.26 -6.57
CA LYS A 222 -2.23 -16.58 -7.18
C LYS A 222 -3.43 -17.50 -6.95
N ALA A 223 -4.00 -17.49 -5.74
CA ALA A 223 -5.19 -18.28 -5.42
C ALA A 223 -6.44 -17.82 -6.20
N ALA A 224 -6.63 -16.50 -6.36
CA ALA A 224 -7.73 -15.93 -7.15
C ALA A 224 -7.63 -16.30 -8.65
N ARG A 225 -6.43 -16.22 -9.23
CA ARG A 225 -6.20 -16.64 -10.63
C ARG A 225 -6.49 -18.13 -10.83
N LEU A 226 -6.14 -18.97 -9.85
CA LEU A 226 -6.41 -20.41 -9.90
C LEU A 226 -7.92 -20.71 -9.83
N LEU A 227 -8.65 -20.01 -8.97
CA LEU A 227 -10.10 -20.15 -8.86
C LEU A 227 -10.81 -19.79 -10.16
N GLN A 228 -10.46 -18.63 -10.74
CA GLN A 228 -11.02 -18.16 -12.00
C GLN A 228 -10.78 -19.18 -13.12
N ALA A 229 -9.56 -19.75 -13.19
CA ALA A 229 -9.18 -20.78 -14.15
C ALA A 229 -10.03 -22.06 -14.05
N ILE A 230 -10.32 -22.53 -12.83
CA ILE A 230 -11.13 -23.74 -12.60
C ILE A 230 -12.61 -23.50 -12.95
N THR A 231 -13.10 -22.27 -12.84
CA THR A 231 -14.52 -21.96 -13.08
C THR A 231 -14.87 -21.51 -14.47
N SER A 232 -13.92 -20.95 -15.23
CA SER A 232 -14.14 -20.55 -16.62
C SER A 232 -14.40 -21.75 -17.54
N GLU A 233 -13.90 -22.92 -17.16
CA GLU A 233 -14.17 -24.18 -17.86
C GLU A 233 -15.03 -25.05 -16.96
N MET A 234 -16.25 -25.35 -17.37
CA MET A 234 -17.23 -26.09 -16.56
C MET A 234 -16.72 -27.49 -16.18
N GLY A 235 -16.07 -27.64 -15.01
CA GLY A 235 -15.72 -28.95 -14.47
C GLY A 235 -14.55 -28.97 -13.49
N ALA A 236 -14.34 -30.11 -12.83
CA ALA A 236 -13.10 -30.36 -12.10
C ALA A 236 -11.94 -30.44 -13.10
N MET A 237 -10.77 -29.88 -12.80
CA MET A 237 -9.62 -29.88 -13.71
C MET A 237 -8.43 -30.63 -13.12
N THR A 238 -7.64 -31.25 -13.98
CA THR A 238 -6.36 -31.85 -13.59
C THR A 238 -5.33 -30.77 -13.28
N ARG A 239 -4.27 -31.16 -12.59
CA ARG A 239 -3.13 -30.28 -12.29
C ARG A 239 -2.50 -29.70 -13.56
N GLN A 240 -2.37 -30.51 -14.62
CA GLN A 240 -1.74 -30.10 -15.88
C GLN A 240 -2.59 -29.09 -16.65
N GLU A 241 -3.91 -29.30 -16.70
CA GLU A 241 -4.85 -28.36 -17.32
C GLU A 241 -4.77 -26.99 -16.63
N LEU A 242 -4.78 -26.95 -15.29
CA LEU A 242 -4.69 -25.70 -14.52
C LEU A 242 -3.35 -24.98 -14.67
N GLN A 243 -2.26 -25.74 -14.67
CA GLN A 243 -0.94 -25.18 -14.92
C GLN A 243 -0.88 -24.52 -16.31
N SER A 244 -1.40 -25.22 -17.33
CA SER A 244 -1.40 -24.74 -18.71
C SER A 244 -2.28 -23.50 -18.88
N LEU A 245 -3.46 -23.48 -18.27
CA LEU A 245 -4.40 -22.35 -18.36
C LEU A 245 -3.83 -21.08 -17.71
N LEU A 246 -3.03 -21.25 -16.64
CA LEU A 246 -2.31 -20.15 -16.01
C LEU A 246 -1.02 -19.74 -16.74
N GLY A 247 -0.66 -20.42 -17.83
CA GLY A 247 0.56 -20.16 -18.60
C GLY A 247 1.86 -20.50 -17.86
N LEU A 248 1.80 -21.39 -16.86
CA LEU A 248 2.94 -21.72 -16.00
C LEU A 248 3.73 -22.89 -16.59
N LYS A 249 5.06 -22.75 -16.67
CA LYS A 249 5.94 -23.81 -17.21
C LYS A 249 6.47 -24.77 -16.16
N ASN A 250 6.51 -24.35 -14.89
CA ASN A 250 7.11 -25.12 -13.80
C ASN A 250 6.02 -25.73 -12.89
N ASP A 251 5.94 -27.07 -12.88
CA ASP A 251 4.96 -27.85 -12.11
C ASP A 251 5.13 -27.72 -10.59
N GLU A 252 6.38 -27.66 -10.11
CA GLU A 252 6.66 -27.56 -8.69
C GLU A 252 6.30 -26.17 -8.14
N TYR A 253 6.62 -25.14 -8.90
CA TYR A 253 6.22 -23.77 -8.59
C TYR A 253 4.71 -23.61 -8.60
N PHE A 254 4.02 -24.14 -9.63
CA PHE A 254 2.56 -24.14 -9.69
C PHE A 254 1.95 -24.80 -8.45
N ARG A 255 2.44 -25.99 -8.09
CA ARG A 255 1.97 -26.72 -6.92
C ARG A 255 2.12 -25.91 -5.63
N LYS A 256 3.32 -25.37 -5.38
CA LYS A 256 3.64 -24.69 -4.11
C LYS A 256 3.00 -23.31 -4.00
N ALA A 257 2.93 -22.56 -5.09
CA ALA A 257 2.53 -21.15 -5.06
C ALA A 257 1.07 -20.89 -5.43
N TYR A 258 0.37 -21.85 -6.04
CA TYR A 258 -1.03 -21.70 -6.47
C TYR A 258 -1.92 -22.77 -5.85
N LEU A 259 -1.59 -24.05 -6.10
CA LEU A 259 -2.46 -25.16 -5.76
C LEU A 259 -2.58 -25.42 -4.25
N LEU A 260 -1.45 -25.54 -3.55
CA LEU A 260 -1.43 -25.79 -2.11
C LEU A 260 -1.99 -24.63 -1.27
N PRO A 261 -1.71 -23.34 -1.58
CA PRO A 261 -2.36 -22.23 -0.90
C PRO A 261 -3.88 -22.25 -1.05
N ALA A 262 -4.40 -22.47 -2.27
CA ALA A 262 -5.85 -22.51 -2.50
C ALA A 262 -6.55 -23.70 -1.81
N LEU A 263 -5.88 -24.86 -1.72
CA LEU A 263 -6.36 -26.00 -0.93
C LEU A 263 -6.35 -25.70 0.57
N ARG A 264 -5.29 -25.08 1.09
CA ARG A 264 -5.18 -24.69 2.51
C ARG A 264 -6.24 -23.64 2.89
N ALA A 265 -6.54 -22.72 1.98
CA ALA A 265 -7.57 -21.71 2.14
C ALA A 265 -9.01 -22.27 1.99
N GLY A 266 -9.17 -23.55 1.64
CA GLY A 266 -10.48 -24.18 1.48
C GLY A 266 -11.27 -23.68 0.26
N LEU A 267 -10.62 -22.99 -0.67
CA LEU A 267 -11.26 -22.41 -1.86
C LEU A 267 -11.46 -23.45 -2.97
N ILE A 268 -10.61 -24.47 -2.99
CA ILE A 268 -10.70 -25.60 -3.91
C ILE A 268 -10.55 -26.90 -3.14
N GLU A 269 -11.08 -27.98 -3.69
CA GLU A 269 -11.02 -29.31 -3.11
C GLU A 269 -10.57 -30.35 -4.12
N MET A 270 -10.02 -31.45 -3.58
CA MET A 270 -9.63 -32.64 -4.31
C MET A 270 -10.85 -33.52 -4.58
N THR A 271 -11.01 -34.02 -5.81
CA THR A 271 -12.08 -34.98 -6.13
C THR A 271 -11.85 -36.38 -5.53
N ILE A 272 -10.60 -36.73 -5.21
CA ILE A 272 -10.22 -38.00 -4.54
C ILE A 272 -9.32 -37.71 -3.33
N PRO A 273 -9.86 -37.19 -2.21
CA PRO A 273 -9.05 -36.72 -1.07
C PRO A 273 -8.11 -37.78 -0.49
N ASP A 274 -8.55 -39.04 -0.45
CA ASP A 274 -7.79 -40.17 0.12
C ASP A 274 -6.59 -40.59 -0.75
N LYS A 275 -6.57 -40.16 -2.03
CA LYS A 275 -5.51 -40.51 -2.99
C LYS A 275 -5.01 -39.25 -3.71
N PRO A 276 -4.35 -38.31 -2.99
CA PRO A 276 -3.93 -37.01 -3.54
C PRO A 276 -2.87 -37.11 -4.65
N ARG A 277 -2.23 -38.28 -4.80
CA ARG A 277 -1.26 -38.59 -5.86
C ARG A 277 -1.86 -39.43 -7.00
N SER A 278 -3.18 -39.62 -7.01
CA SER A 278 -3.87 -40.35 -8.09
C SER A 278 -3.66 -39.65 -9.43
N GLN A 279 -3.45 -40.44 -10.49
CA GLN A 279 -3.38 -39.92 -11.86
C GLN A 279 -4.72 -39.31 -12.31
N ASN A 280 -5.83 -39.77 -11.71
CA ASN A 280 -7.17 -39.26 -11.96
C ASN A 280 -7.57 -38.13 -10.98
N GLN A 281 -6.62 -37.58 -10.22
CA GLN A 281 -6.87 -36.49 -9.29
C GLN A 281 -7.27 -35.23 -10.05
N ARG A 282 -8.43 -34.67 -9.71
CA ARG A 282 -8.90 -33.39 -10.22
C ARG A 282 -9.19 -32.43 -9.07
N TYR A 283 -9.25 -31.15 -9.39
CA TYR A 283 -9.50 -30.06 -8.46
C TYR A 283 -10.75 -29.31 -8.91
N ARG A 284 -11.64 -29.01 -7.98
CA ARG A 284 -12.85 -28.24 -8.25
C ARG A 284 -13.05 -27.19 -7.15
N PRO A 285 -13.79 -26.11 -7.41
CA PRO A 285 -14.03 -25.11 -6.40
C PRO A 285 -15.06 -25.63 -5.39
N THR A 286 -14.82 -25.34 -4.12
CA THR A 286 -15.73 -25.61 -2.99
C THR A 286 -16.93 -24.65 -3.02
N PRO A 287 -17.98 -24.86 -2.20
CA PRO A 287 -19.02 -23.86 -2.01
C PRO A 287 -18.44 -22.50 -1.62
N GLU A 288 -17.45 -22.44 -0.72
CA GLU A 288 -16.79 -21.18 -0.37
C GLU A 288 -16.06 -20.57 -1.57
N GLY A 289 -15.32 -21.38 -2.34
CA GLY A 289 -14.64 -20.91 -3.55
C GLY A 289 -15.60 -20.42 -4.64
N ARG A 290 -16.77 -21.07 -4.79
CA ARG A 290 -17.83 -20.64 -5.71
C ARG A 290 -18.55 -19.40 -5.21
N ASP A 291 -18.76 -19.25 -3.91
CA ASP A 291 -19.37 -18.06 -3.33
C ASP A 291 -18.43 -16.86 -3.43
N VAL A 292 -17.12 -17.07 -3.24
CA VAL A 292 -16.10 -16.07 -3.55
C VAL A 292 -16.22 -15.60 -5.00
N LEU A 293 -16.47 -16.51 -5.94
CA LEU A 293 -16.66 -16.24 -7.38
C LEU A 293 -18.05 -15.70 -7.76
N ARG A 294 -19.10 -16.10 -7.05
CA ARG A 294 -20.50 -15.70 -7.32
C ARG A 294 -20.79 -14.31 -6.79
N ARG A 295 -20.22 -13.96 -5.63
CA ARG A 295 -20.18 -12.58 -5.13
C ARG A 295 -19.41 -11.66 -6.09
N THR A 296 -18.53 -12.23 -6.91
CA THR A 296 -17.87 -11.53 -8.03
C THR A 296 -18.71 -11.43 -9.30
N SER A 297 -19.79 -12.23 -9.45
CA SER A 297 -20.62 -12.29 -10.66
C SER A 297 -22.04 -11.73 -10.52
N GLU A 298 -22.61 -11.67 -9.31
CA GLU A 298 -23.99 -11.19 -9.04
C GLU A 298 -24.08 -9.68 -8.74
N SER A 299 -22.96 -8.98 -8.67
CA SER A 299 -22.91 -7.50 -8.62
C SER A 299 -22.82 -6.87 -10.01
N GLN A 300 -23.23 -7.60 -11.06
CA GLN A 300 -23.43 -7.11 -12.43
C GLN A 300 -24.80 -6.48 -12.63
#